data_AF-A0A8J2J8G1-F1
#
_entry.id   AF-A0A8J2J8G1-F1
#
_cell.length_a   1.000
_cell.length_b   1.000
_cell.length_c   1.000
_cell.angle_alpha   90.00
_cell.angle_beta   90.00
_cell.angle_gamma   90.00
#
_symmetry.space_group_name_H-M   'P 1'
#
loop_
_entity.id
_entity.type
_entity.pdbx_description
1 polymer ?
#
loop_
_entity_poly.entity_id
_entity_poly.type
_entity_poly.pdbx_seq_one_letter_code
_entity_poly.pdbx_strand_id
1 'polypeptide(L)'
;MDLLNLLGLLTAIVYVTFAIFVFVSDCDFITFLCSWIGRKPKTFRGKIVWITGASSGIGEAIAKQLAEAGAKLVLSARRTTELERVKQECLKNSGLDDTSKHALQGYFGSLRVELCATKIDVTLICPGAVASPFVEKGITGVPGEVAAFTIPKGFCLMSTERCAYLSLVSMANRLPESLMGKFPFLTASYMDTYFPLVSPLLLKLFGEAFLKYAKEELQGGKPGK
;
A
#
# COMPACT_ATOMS: atom_id res chain seq x y z
N MET A 1 -10.79 21.49 58.43
CA MET A 1 -9.51 21.31 57.70
C MET A 1 -9.43 22.47 56.73
N ASP A 2 -8.46 23.37 56.87
CA ASP A 2 -8.39 24.57 56.03
C ASP A 2 -8.13 24.21 54.56
N LEU A 3 -8.66 25.02 53.64
CA LEU A 3 -8.58 24.78 52.19
C LEU A 3 -7.15 24.51 51.69
N LEU A 4 -6.16 25.21 52.27
CA LEU A 4 -4.74 25.01 51.99
C LEU A 4 -4.24 23.61 52.37
N ASN A 5 -4.68 23.06 53.50
CA ASN A 5 -4.32 21.71 53.94
C ASN A 5 -4.98 20.64 53.06
N LEU A 6 -6.21 20.88 52.63
CA LEU A 6 -6.91 19.99 51.70
C LEU A 6 -6.23 20.00 50.31
N LEU A 7 -5.89 21.17 49.77
CA LEU A 7 -5.14 21.31 48.52
C LEU A 7 -3.76 20.66 48.60
N GLY A 8 -3.06 20.82 49.73
CA GLY A 8 -1.76 20.19 49.99
C GLY A 8 -1.86 18.67 50.02
N LEU A 9 -2.86 18.11 50.69
CA LEU A 9 -3.11 16.67 50.73
C LEU A 9 -3.46 16.10 49.35
N LEU A 10 -4.34 16.77 48.60
CA LEU A 10 -4.70 16.36 47.23
C LEU A 10 -3.48 16.37 46.30
N THR A 11 -2.65 17.41 46.40
CA THR A 11 -1.42 17.52 45.62
C THR A 11 -0.45 16.39 45.97
N ALA A 12 -0.25 16.10 47.26
CA ALA A 12 0.58 15.00 47.71
C ALA A 12 0.06 13.64 47.20
N ILE A 13 -1.25 13.40 47.24
CA ILE A 13 -1.88 12.18 46.70
C ILE A 13 -1.61 12.04 45.21
N VAL A 14 -1.73 13.12 44.42
CA VAL A 14 -1.43 13.09 42.97
C VAL A 14 0.03 12.71 42.71
N TYR A 15 0.98 13.29 43.45
CA TYR A 15 2.40 12.95 43.28
C TYR A 15 2.73 11.52 43.72
N VAL A 16 2.17 11.05 44.83
CA VAL A 16 2.40 9.67 45.30
C VAL A 16 1.79 8.66 44.33
N THR A 17 0.56 8.91 43.85
CA THR A 17 -0.09 8.03 42.87
C THR A 17 0.65 8.03 41.53
N PHE A 18 1.14 9.19 41.07
CA PHE A 18 1.98 9.28 39.88
C PHE A 18 3.33 8.56 40.07
N ALA A 19 3.97 8.69 41.23
CA ALA A 19 5.20 7.97 41.54
C ALA A 19 4.99 6.44 41.52
N ILE A 20 3.92 5.94 42.15
CA ILE A 20 3.54 4.52 42.09
C ILE A 20 3.31 4.08 40.64
N PHE A 21 2.59 4.89 39.86
CA PHE A 21 2.34 4.62 38.44
C PHE A 21 3.63 4.46 37.64
N VAL A 22 4.62 5.33 37.84
CA VAL A 22 5.93 5.25 37.14
C VAL A 22 6.67 3.94 37.45
N PHE A 23 6.48 3.35 38.63
CA PHE A 23 7.11 2.07 38.99
C PHE A 23 6.34 0.83 38.51
N VAL A 24 5.06 0.96 38.18
CA VAL A 24 4.20 -0.19 37.81
C VAL A 24 3.87 -0.19 36.32
N SER A 25 3.81 0.96 35.66
CA SER A 25 3.39 1.07 34.27
C SER A 25 4.51 0.73 33.29
N ASP A 26 4.13 0.07 32.20
CA ASP A 26 4.96 -0.28 31.06
C ASP A 26 4.97 0.81 29.97
N CYS A 27 4.22 1.90 30.16
CA CYS A 27 4.10 3.00 29.22
C CYS A 27 3.89 4.35 29.93
N ASP A 28 3.97 5.45 29.18
CA ASP A 28 3.65 6.76 29.73
C ASP A 28 2.17 6.86 30.09
N PHE A 29 1.84 7.75 31.03
CA PHE A 29 0.48 7.90 31.56
C PHE A 29 -0.57 8.19 30.48
N ILE A 30 -0.22 8.93 29.42
CA ILE A 30 -1.15 9.25 28.34
C ILE A 30 -1.41 8.01 27.50
N THR A 31 -0.37 7.27 27.13
CA THR A 31 -0.51 5.99 26.42
C THR A 31 -1.30 4.98 27.25
N PHE A 32 -1.04 4.88 28.56
CA PHE A 32 -1.81 4.03 29.47
C PHE A 32 -3.29 4.43 29.49
N LEU A 33 -3.59 5.72 29.63
CA LEU A 33 -4.97 6.22 29.59
C LEU A 33 -5.65 5.94 28.24
N CYS A 34 -4.95 6.18 27.13
CA CYS A 34 -5.42 5.83 25.78
C CYS A 34 -5.62 4.32 25.60
N SER A 35 -4.81 3.49 26.24
CA SER A 35 -4.99 2.04 26.23
C SER A 35 -6.33 1.63 26.87
N TRP A 36 -6.83 2.42 27.83
CA TRP A 36 -8.11 2.20 28.49
C TRP A 36 -9.29 2.82 27.72
N ILE A 37 -9.28 4.14 27.53
CA ILE A 37 -10.43 4.92 26.99
C ILE A 37 -10.26 5.40 25.54
N GLY A 38 -9.08 5.19 24.94
CA GLY A 38 -8.77 5.63 23.58
C GLY A 38 -9.28 4.70 22.47
N ARG A 39 -8.98 5.07 21.22
CA ARG A 39 -9.34 4.30 20.02
C ARG A 39 -8.55 3.00 19.96
N LYS A 40 -9.22 1.88 19.69
CA LYS A 40 -8.59 0.55 19.60
C LYS A 40 -8.00 0.29 18.19
N PRO A 41 -7.03 -0.64 18.05
CA PRO A 41 -6.39 -0.97 16.76
C PRO A 41 -7.37 -1.33 15.64
N LYS A 42 -8.57 -1.87 15.95
CA LYS A 42 -9.65 -2.14 14.99
C LYS A 42 -10.08 -0.91 14.15
N THR A 43 -9.78 0.30 14.61
CA THR A 43 -9.99 1.56 13.86
C THR A 43 -9.17 1.63 12.56
N PHE A 44 -8.09 0.87 12.45
CA PHE A 44 -7.25 0.81 11.25
C PHE A 44 -7.84 -0.05 10.12
N ARG A 45 -9.00 -0.68 10.31
CA ARG A 45 -9.67 -1.46 9.26
C ARG A 45 -9.86 -0.63 7.98
N GLY A 46 -9.38 -1.16 6.86
CA GLY A 46 -9.45 -0.52 5.54
C GLY A 46 -8.51 0.67 5.34
N LYS A 47 -7.73 1.07 6.35
CA LYS A 47 -6.71 2.12 6.24
C LYS A 47 -5.44 1.56 5.62
N ILE A 48 -4.71 2.39 4.90
CA ILE A 48 -3.39 2.03 4.34
C ILE A 48 -2.33 2.50 5.35
N VAL A 49 -1.43 1.61 5.75
CA VAL A 49 -0.35 1.89 6.71
C VAL A 49 0.99 1.43 6.16
N TRP A 50 1.98 2.32 6.12
CA TRP A 50 3.35 2.01 5.70
C TRP A 50 4.26 1.83 6.92
N ILE A 51 4.97 0.70 6.94
CA ILE A 51 5.90 0.33 7.99
C ILE A 51 7.32 0.23 7.41
N THR A 52 8.23 1.02 7.98
CA THR A 52 9.67 0.93 7.74
C THR A 52 10.33 0.06 8.79
N GLY A 53 11.22 -0.85 8.39
CA GLY A 53 11.81 -1.84 9.30
C GLY A 53 10.88 -3.00 9.62
N ALA A 54 9.96 -3.35 8.71
CA ALA A 54 8.94 -4.37 8.93
C ALA A 54 9.46 -5.82 9.02
N SER A 55 10.73 -6.08 8.68
CA SER A 55 11.27 -7.43 8.55
C SER A 55 11.56 -8.16 9.88
N SER A 56 11.48 -7.50 11.04
CA SER A 56 11.80 -8.15 12.33
C SER A 56 11.38 -7.31 13.53
N GLY A 57 11.28 -7.95 14.70
CA GLY A 57 11.14 -7.25 15.99
C GLY A 57 9.86 -6.44 16.07
N ILE A 58 9.97 -5.18 16.50
CA ILE A 58 8.82 -4.28 16.71
C ILE A 58 8.05 -4.06 15.39
N GLY A 59 8.74 -3.81 14.28
CA GLY A 59 8.09 -3.55 12.99
C GLY A 59 7.29 -4.74 12.47
N GLU A 60 7.78 -5.96 12.69
CA GLU A 60 7.06 -7.20 12.38
C GLU A 60 5.82 -7.37 13.28
N ALA A 61 5.96 -7.16 14.59
CA ALA A 61 4.86 -7.27 15.53
C ALA A 61 3.73 -6.25 15.22
N ILE A 62 4.10 -5.03 14.84
CA ILE A 62 3.17 -3.99 14.40
C ILE A 62 2.48 -4.39 13.09
N ALA A 63 3.24 -4.90 12.11
CA ALA A 63 2.67 -5.35 10.83
C ALA A 63 1.60 -6.42 11.05
N LYS A 64 1.89 -7.43 11.87
CA LYS A 64 0.94 -8.50 12.20
C LYS A 64 -0.33 -7.98 12.86
N GLN A 65 -0.20 -7.14 13.89
CA GLN A 65 -1.37 -6.58 14.59
C GLN A 65 -2.21 -5.66 13.69
N LEU A 66 -1.59 -4.90 12.79
CA LEU A 66 -2.32 -4.06 11.84
C LEU A 66 -3.00 -4.89 10.74
N ALA A 67 -2.38 -5.98 10.29
CA ALA A 67 -2.99 -6.93 9.37
C ALA A 67 -4.24 -7.56 9.99
N GLU A 68 -4.14 -8.04 11.24
CA GLU A 68 -5.27 -8.59 12.02
C GLU A 68 -6.39 -7.55 12.24
N ALA A 69 -6.02 -6.28 12.43
CA ALA A 69 -6.98 -5.18 12.49
C ALA A 69 -7.68 -4.88 11.14
N GLY A 70 -7.23 -5.51 10.04
CA GLY A 70 -7.78 -5.35 8.70
C GLY A 70 -7.25 -4.13 7.95
N ALA A 71 -6.07 -3.61 8.33
CA ALA A 71 -5.39 -2.55 7.60
C ALA A 71 -4.71 -3.10 6.33
N LYS A 72 -4.62 -2.28 5.29
CA LYS A 72 -3.82 -2.56 4.08
C LYS A 72 -2.37 -2.14 4.36
N LEU A 73 -1.42 -3.04 4.20
CA LEU A 73 -0.04 -2.79 4.64
C LEU A 73 0.91 -2.57 3.48
N VAL A 74 1.76 -1.57 3.63
CA VAL A 74 2.98 -1.40 2.85
C VAL A 74 4.16 -1.72 3.76
N LEU A 75 4.99 -2.69 3.38
CA LEU A 75 6.11 -3.15 4.19
C LEU A 75 7.43 -2.80 3.50
N SER A 76 8.39 -2.26 4.24
CA SER A 76 9.74 -1.96 3.73
C SER A 76 10.82 -2.33 4.74
N ALA A 77 11.90 -2.95 4.27
CA ALA A 77 13.07 -3.31 5.06
C ALA A 77 14.27 -3.68 4.16
N ARG A 78 15.46 -3.81 4.76
CA ARG A 78 16.70 -4.16 4.04
C ARG A 78 16.87 -5.66 3.75
N ARG A 79 16.23 -6.53 4.54
CA ARG A 79 16.33 -7.99 4.43
C ARG A 79 15.11 -8.54 3.69
N THR A 80 15.27 -8.80 2.40
CA THR A 80 14.17 -9.23 1.52
C THR A 80 13.56 -10.57 1.93
N THR A 81 14.37 -11.54 2.36
CA THR A 81 13.90 -12.86 2.79
C THR A 81 12.96 -12.78 4.00
N GLU A 82 13.38 -12.02 5.01
CA GLU A 82 12.56 -11.79 6.21
C GLU A 82 11.34 -10.93 5.93
N LEU A 83 11.46 -9.93 5.06
CA LEU A 83 10.32 -9.09 4.66
C LEU A 83 9.25 -9.91 3.94
N GLU A 84 9.66 -10.85 3.08
CA GLU A 84 8.74 -11.76 2.40
C GLU A 84 8.07 -12.73 3.38
N ARG A 85 8.81 -13.26 4.36
CA ARG A 85 8.21 -14.06 5.46
C ARG A 85 7.12 -13.27 6.19
N VAL A 86 7.42 -12.04 6.62
CA VAL A 86 6.46 -11.18 7.33
C VAL A 86 5.26 -10.84 6.45
N LYS A 87 5.48 -10.57 5.16
CA LYS A 87 4.41 -10.38 4.18
C LYS A 87 3.50 -11.62 4.14
N GLN A 88 4.05 -12.81 3.94
CA GLN A 88 3.26 -14.05 3.86
C GLN A 88 2.46 -14.31 5.14
N GLU A 89 3.02 -14.02 6.32
CA GLU A 89 2.30 -14.12 7.58
C GLU A 89 1.16 -13.10 7.70
N CYS A 90 1.37 -11.86 7.27
CA CYS A 90 0.31 -10.85 7.22
C CYS A 90 -0.80 -11.26 6.23
N LEU A 91 -0.45 -11.81 5.06
CA LEU A 91 -1.38 -12.25 4.03
C LEU A 91 -2.23 -13.45 4.45
N LYS A 92 -1.68 -14.39 5.22
CA LYS A 92 -2.46 -15.49 5.82
C LYS A 92 -3.55 -14.97 6.77
N ASN A 93 -3.26 -13.89 7.50
CA ASN A 93 -4.16 -13.30 8.48
C ASN A 93 -5.09 -12.24 7.89
N SER A 94 -4.84 -11.79 6.67
CA SER A 94 -5.60 -10.75 5.99
C SER A 94 -5.62 -11.02 4.48
N GLY A 95 -6.80 -11.30 3.91
CA GLY A 95 -6.96 -11.62 2.48
C GLY A 95 -6.69 -10.43 1.55
N LEU A 96 -5.46 -9.92 1.54
CA LEU A 96 -5.02 -8.69 0.91
C LEU A 96 -4.08 -8.95 -0.27
N ASP A 97 -4.27 -8.25 -1.38
CA ASP A 97 -3.39 -8.34 -2.55
C ASP A 97 -2.31 -7.25 -2.60
N ASP A 98 -1.27 -7.53 -3.37
CA ASP A 98 0.04 -6.87 -3.49
C ASP A 98 -0.02 -5.32 -3.60
N THR A 99 0.28 -4.65 -2.49
CA THR A 99 0.27 -3.18 -2.32
C THR A 99 1.59 -2.52 -2.77
N SER A 100 2.50 -3.31 -3.34
CA SER A 100 3.88 -2.95 -3.69
C SER A 100 4.00 -1.78 -4.67
N LYS A 101 3.02 -1.58 -5.56
CA LYS A 101 3.05 -0.50 -6.56
C LYS A 101 2.92 0.90 -5.95
N HIS A 102 2.06 1.06 -4.94
CA HIS A 102 1.85 2.34 -4.25
C HIS A 102 2.99 2.67 -3.29
N ALA A 103 3.69 1.64 -2.79
CA ALA A 103 4.89 1.78 -1.95
C ALA A 103 6.02 2.50 -2.69
N LEU A 104 6.26 2.11 -3.94
CA LEU A 104 7.31 2.71 -4.77
C LEU A 104 7.02 4.19 -5.06
N GLN A 105 5.75 4.52 -5.29
CA GLN A 105 5.34 5.91 -5.56
C GLN A 105 5.64 6.83 -4.35
N GLY A 106 5.40 6.36 -3.12
CA GLY A 106 5.78 7.07 -1.90
C GLY A 106 7.30 7.15 -1.68
N TYR A 107 8.01 6.03 -1.84
CA TYR A 107 9.46 5.97 -1.66
C TYR A 107 10.21 6.92 -2.62
N PHE A 108 9.91 6.84 -3.91
CA PHE A 108 10.52 7.72 -4.91
C PHE A 108 10.02 9.16 -4.83
N GLY A 109 8.85 9.40 -4.23
CA GLY A 109 8.40 10.74 -3.83
C GLY A 109 9.33 11.38 -2.81
N SER A 110 9.68 10.65 -1.75
CA SER A 110 10.62 11.13 -0.73
C SER A 110 12.04 11.26 -1.25
N LEU A 111 12.51 10.30 -2.06
CA LEU A 111 13.86 10.33 -2.65
C LEU A 111 14.09 11.59 -3.50
N ARG A 112 13.06 12.06 -4.21
CA ARG A 112 13.13 13.33 -4.96
C ARG A 112 13.41 14.55 -4.07
N VAL A 113 12.83 14.58 -2.87
CA VAL A 113 13.05 15.67 -1.92
C VAL A 113 14.47 15.61 -1.36
N GLU A 114 14.96 14.42 -1.04
CA GLU A 114 16.33 14.22 -0.55
C GLU A 114 17.39 14.61 -1.59
N LEU A 115 17.14 14.29 -2.86
CA LEU A 115 18.04 14.58 -3.98
C LEU A 115 17.85 15.98 -4.59
N CYS A 116 16.96 16.83 -4.06
CA CYS A 116 16.63 18.12 -4.67
C CYS A 116 17.82 19.08 -4.81
N ALA A 117 18.83 18.95 -3.94
CA ALA A 117 20.06 19.74 -3.97
C ALA A 117 21.18 19.11 -4.83
N THR A 118 20.90 17.96 -5.44
CA THR A 118 21.85 17.23 -6.28
C THR A 118 21.51 17.39 -7.76
N LYS A 119 22.35 16.87 -8.66
CA LYS A 119 22.08 16.85 -10.11
C LYS A 119 21.31 15.60 -10.57
N ILE A 120 20.62 14.92 -9.64
CA ILE A 120 19.93 13.66 -9.91
C ILE A 120 18.42 13.92 -9.92
N ASP A 121 17.80 13.77 -11.08
CA ASP A 121 16.34 13.81 -11.24
C ASP A 121 15.76 12.38 -11.19
N VAL A 122 14.61 12.21 -10.54
CA VAL A 122 13.92 10.91 -10.42
C VAL A 122 12.53 11.04 -11.02
N THR A 123 12.21 10.19 -12.00
CA THR A 123 10.89 10.13 -12.66
C THR A 123 10.28 8.75 -12.48
N LEU A 124 9.06 8.68 -11.95
CA LEU A 124 8.32 7.43 -11.85
C LEU A 124 7.55 7.18 -13.16
N ILE A 125 7.86 6.08 -13.86
CA ILE A 125 7.14 5.66 -15.05
C ILE A 125 6.10 4.60 -14.68
N CYS A 126 4.85 4.88 -14.97
CA CYS A 126 3.70 4.04 -14.63
C CYS A 126 2.97 3.63 -15.92
N PRO A 127 3.47 2.59 -16.62
CA PRO A 127 2.82 2.09 -17.82
C PRO A 127 1.60 1.24 -17.46
N GLY A 128 0.53 1.40 -18.24
CA GLY A 128 -0.61 0.50 -18.31
C GLY A 128 -0.28 -0.71 -19.19
N ALA A 129 -1.28 -1.30 -19.85
CA ALA A 129 -1.05 -2.45 -20.72
C ALA A 129 -0.19 -2.07 -21.95
N VAL A 130 1.02 -2.62 -22.02
CA VAL A 130 1.97 -2.44 -23.12
C VAL A 130 2.17 -3.77 -23.84
N ALA A 131 2.13 -3.75 -25.17
CA ALA A 131 2.39 -4.92 -26.01
C ALA A 131 3.86 -5.32 -25.88
N SER A 132 4.12 -6.27 -24.98
CA SER A 132 5.45 -6.79 -24.68
C SER A 132 5.39 -8.31 -24.53
N PRO A 133 6.52 -9.02 -24.71
CA PRO A 133 6.59 -10.48 -24.53
C PRO A 133 6.17 -10.96 -23.12
N PHE A 134 6.12 -10.07 -22.14
CA PHE A 134 5.62 -10.35 -20.79
C PHE A 134 4.10 -10.43 -20.71
N VAL A 135 3.37 -9.64 -21.50
CA VAL A 135 1.90 -9.68 -21.53
C VAL A 135 1.42 -10.92 -22.26
N GLU A 136 2.12 -11.36 -23.31
CA GLU A 136 1.82 -12.63 -24.00
C GLU A 136 2.02 -13.86 -23.10
N LYS A 137 2.88 -13.74 -22.09
CA LYS A 137 3.23 -14.79 -21.13
C LYS A 137 2.61 -14.58 -19.74
N GLY A 138 1.40 -14.03 -19.70
CA GLY A 138 0.59 -13.72 -18.51
C GLY A 138 1.01 -14.37 -17.18
N ILE A 139 1.17 -13.53 -16.14
CA ILE A 139 1.56 -13.94 -14.79
C ILE A 139 0.38 -14.63 -14.12
N THR A 140 0.46 -15.95 -13.94
CA THR A 140 -0.59 -16.78 -13.29
C THR A 140 -0.55 -16.74 -11.77
N GLY A 141 0.43 -16.05 -11.17
CA GLY A 141 0.68 -16.10 -9.73
C GLY A 141 1.24 -17.43 -9.23
N VAL A 142 1.45 -18.41 -10.12
CA VAL A 142 2.06 -19.71 -9.82
C VAL A 142 3.48 -19.75 -10.43
N PRO A 143 4.53 -19.96 -9.63
CA PRO A 143 5.90 -20.04 -10.14
C PRO A 143 6.05 -21.10 -11.24
N GLY A 144 6.43 -20.68 -12.44
CA GLY A 144 6.68 -21.57 -13.58
C GLY A 144 5.49 -21.83 -14.51
N GLU A 145 4.31 -21.32 -14.19
CA GLU A 145 3.14 -21.42 -15.08
C GLU A 145 2.98 -20.12 -15.89
N VAL A 146 2.83 -20.27 -17.20
CA VAL A 146 2.66 -19.16 -18.15
C VAL A 146 1.29 -19.32 -18.77
N ALA A 147 0.33 -18.45 -18.42
CA ALA A 147 -0.95 -18.40 -19.12
C ALA A 147 -0.87 -17.38 -20.26
N ALA A 148 -1.31 -17.76 -21.45
CA ALA A 148 -1.49 -16.80 -22.54
C ALA A 148 -2.60 -15.81 -22.13
N PHE A 149 -2.24 -14.58 -21.79
CA PHE A 149 -3.22 -13.55 -21.48
C PHE A 149 -3.76 -12.99 -22.80
N THR A 150 -4.98 -13.39 -23.15
CA THR A 150 -5.69 -12.83 -24.30
C THR A 150 -6.25 -11.46 -23.90
N ILE A 151 -5.93 -10.42 -24.68
CA ILE A 151 -6.43 -9.07 -24.40
C ILE A 151 -7.93 -9.01 -24.74
N PRO A 152 -8.79 -8.58 -23.80
CA PRO A 152 -10.21 -8.34 -24.02
C PRO A 152 -10.52 -7.48 -25.27
N LYS A 153 -11.58 -7.82 -26.01
CA LYS A 153 -12.04 -6.99 -27.14
C LYS A 153 -12.34 -5.56 -26.69
N GLY A 154 -11.79 -4.56 -27.39
CA GLY A 154 -11.95 -3.13 -27.08
C GLY A 154 -10.83 -2.51 -26.22
N PHE A 155 -9.89 -3.32 -25.72
CA PHE A 155 -8.71 -2.83 -25.03
C PHE A 155 -7.54 -2.72 -26.01
N CYS A 156 -6.96 -1.53 -26.13
CA CYS A 156 -5.82 -1.30 -27.01
C CYS A 156 -4.54 -1.26 -26.18
N LEU A 157 -3.55 -2.08 -26.54
CA LEU A 157 -2.23 -1.95 -25.92
C LEU A 157 -1.47 -0.78 -26.55
N MET A 158 -0.68 -0.12 -25.72
CA MET A 158 0.37 0.75 -26.20
C MET A 158 1.50 -0.10 -26.80
N SER A 159 2.10 0.32 -27.91
CA SER A 159 3.29 -0.36 -28.41
C SER A 159 4.48 -0.09 -27.49
N THR A 160 5.43 -1.02 -27.44
CA THR A 160 6.63 -0.85 -26.62
C THR A 160 7.43 0.38 -27.04
N GLU A 161 7.53 0.66 -28.35
CA GLU A 161 8.25 1.82 -28.90
C GLU A 161 7.59 3.13 -28.47
N ARG A 162 6.24 3.17 -28.46
CA ARG A 162 5.51 4.37 -28.02
C ARG A 162 5.66 4.59 -26.52
N CYS A 163 5.61 3.52 -25.73
CA CYS A 163 5.84 3.60 -24.28
C CYS A 163 7.27 4.10 -24.00
N ALA A 164 8.28 3.55 -24.67
CA ALA A 164 9.67 3.96 -24.51
C ALA A 164 9.88 5.43 -24.90
N TYR A 165 9.32 5.87 -26.02
CA TYR A 165 9.37 7.27 -26.44
C TYR A 165 8.76 8.20 -25.38
N LEU A 166 7.58 7.87 -24.87
CA LEU A 166 6.93 8.68 -23.83
C LEU A 166 7.74 8.71 -22.53
N SER A 167 8.37 7.59 -22.14
CA SER A 167 9.31 7.53 -21.00
C SER A 167 10.43 8.53 -21.14
N LEU A 168 11.09 8.56 -22.31
CA LEU A 168 12.15 9.50 -22.60
C LEU A 168 11.67 10.96 -22.55
N VAL A 169 10.47 11.25 -23.09
CA VAL A 169 9.87 12.59 -23.01
C VAL A 169 9.62 13.00 -21.56
N SER A 170 9.07 12.12 -20.73
CA SER A 170 8.83 12.41 -19.31
C SER A 170 10.12 12.61 -18.51
N MET A 171 11.17 11.84 -18.80
CA MET A 171 12.49 12.02 -18.18
C MET A 171 13.14 13.34 -18.59
N ALA A 172 13.11 13.68 -19.88
CA ALA A 172 13.68 14.92 -20.40
C ALA A 172 13.02 16.17 -19.80
N ASN A 173 11.73 16.09 -19.50
CA ASN A 173 10.97 17.16 -18.85
C ASN A 173 10.94 17.06 -17.32
N ARG A 174 11.69 16.12 -16.73
CA ARG A 174 11.81 15.91 -15.27
C ARG A 174 10.45 15.77 -14.59
N LEU A 175 9.54 15.06 -15.24
CA LEU A 175 8.21 14.86 -14.68
C LEU A 175 8.32 13.99 -13.42
N PRO A 176 7.61 14.33 -12.34
CA PRO A 176 7.65 13.55 -11.10
C PRO A 176 7.04 12.15 -11.27
N GLU A 177 6.03 12.05 -12.13
CA GLU A 177 5.31 10.84 -12.45
C GLU A 177 4.77 10.93 -13.88
N SER A 178 4.77 9.79 -14.59
CA SER A 178 4.18 9.70 -15.91
C SER A 178 3.32 8.45 -16.06
N LEU A 179 2.01 8.66 -16.07
CA LEU A 179 1.00 7.64 -16.37
C LEU A 179 0.89 7.48 -17.89
N MET A 180 1.05 6.25 -18.39
CA MET A 180 1.03 5.98 -19.82
C MET A 180 0.11 4.81 -20.12
N GLY A 181 -0.84 4.99 -21.01
CA GLY A 181 -1.73 3.91 -21.44
C GLY A 181 -2.63 4.38 -22.57
N LYS A 182 -3.25 3.46 -23.27
CA LYS A 182 -4.40 3.77 -24.12
C LYS A 182 -5.69 3.60 -23.32
N PHE A 183 -6.78 4.12 -23.85
CA PHE A 183 -8.12 3.87 -23.32
C PHE A 183 -8.38 2.35 -23.21
N PRO A 184 -8.99 1.87 -22.11
CA PRO A 184 -9.50 2.61 -20.94
C PRO A 184 -8.50 2.77 -19.78
N PHE A 185 -7.30 2.17 -19.86
CA PHE A 185 -6.35 2.10 -18.74
C PHE A 185 -5.89 3.46 -18.23
N LEU A 186 -5.50 4.35 -19.13
CA LEU A 186 -5.05 5.69 -18.72
C LEU A 186 -6.17 6.46 -18.02
N THR A 187 -7.39 6.40 -18.57
CA THR A 187 -8.57 7.02 -17.97
C THR A 187 -8.84 6.45 -16.59
N ALA A 188 -8.76 5.13 -16.40
CA ALA A 188 -8.93 4.49 -15.10
C ALA A 188 -7.86 4.95 -14.09
N SER A 189 -6.57 5.00 -14.49
CA SER A 189 -5.50 5.50 -13.63
C SER A 189 -5.73 6.95 -13.20
N TYR A 190 -6.16 7.83 -14.11
CA TYR A 190 -6.55 9.19 -13.75
C TYR A 190 -7.74 9.22 -12.77
N MET A 191 -8.75 8.38 -12.98
CA MET A 191 -9.90 8.33 -12.07
C MET A 191 -9.50 7.86 -10.66
N ASP A 192 -8.61 6.88 -10.56
CA ASP A 192 -8.08 6.40 -9.28
C ASP A 192 -7.28 7.48 -8.56
N THR A 193 -6.44 8.23 -9.27
CA THR A 193 -5.59 9.28 -8.69
C THR A 193 -6.38 10.51 -8.28
N TYR A 194 -7.30 10.99 -9.11
CA TYR A 194 -7.96 12.30 -8.91
C TYR A 194 -9.38 12.20 -8.33
N PHE A 195 -10.02 11.03 -8.40
CA PHE A 195 -11.38 10.82 -7.90
C PHE A 195 -11.49 9.58 -6.99
N PRO A 196 -10.73 9.53 -5.87
CA PRO A 196 -10.59 8.35 -5.01
C PRO A 196 -11.89 7.95 -4.29
N LEU A 197 -12.91 8.82 -4.27
CA LEU A 197 -14.24 8.51 -3.72
C LEU A 197 -15.16 7.84 -4.75
N VAL A 198 -14.93 8.09 -6.05
CA VAL A 198 -15.76 7.60 -7.16
C VAL A 198 -15.17 6.32 -7.75
N SER A 199 -13.84 6.25 -7.84
CA SER A 199 -13.11 5.09 -8.37
C SER A 199 -13.54 3.75 -7.73
N PRO A 200 -13.57 3.59 -6.39
CA PRO A 200 -13.94 2.31 -5.77
C PRO A 200 -15.40 1.92 -6.02
N LEU A 201 -16.28 2.90 -6.24
CA LEU A 201 -17.69 2.67 -6.56
C LEU A 201 -17.85 2.18 -8.00
N LEU A 202 -17.15 2.83 -8.96
CA LEU A 202 -17.12 2.40 -10.35
C LEU A 202 -16.43 1.05 -10.51
N LEU A 203 -15.35 0.80 -9.79
CA LEU A 203 -14.65 -0.50 -9.81
C LEU A 203 -15.54 -1.62 -9.28
N LYS A 204 -16.44 -1.36 -8.32
CA LYS A 204 -17.42 -2.36 -7.88
C LYS A 204 -18.51 -2.61 -8.92
N LEU A 205 -18.98 -1.55 -9.59
CA LEU A 205 -20.01 -1.65 -10.63
C LEU A 205 -19.52 -2.34 -11.92
N PHE A 206 -18.28 -2.04 -12.33
CA PHE A 206 -17.71 -2.54 -13.59
C PHE A 206 -16.70 -3.68 -13.39
N GLY A 207 -16.06 -3.77 -12.23
CA GLY A 207 -14.98 -4.74 -11.96
C GLY A 207 -15.46 -6.17 -11.78
N GLU A 208 -16.65 -6.41 -11.22
CA GLU A 208 -17.22 -7.76 -11.17
C GLU A 208 -17.57 -8.27 -12.58
N ALA A 209 -18.16 -7.40 -13.41
CA ALA A 209 -18.46 -7.71 -14.81
C ALA A 209 -17.18 -7.93 -15.63
N PHE A 210 -16.15 -7.10 -15.43
CA PHE A 210 -14.85 -7.22 -16.09
C PHE A 210 -14.08 -8.47 -15.67
N LEU A 211 -14.05 -8.81 -14.38
CA LEU A 211 -13.40 -10.02 -13.87
C LEU A 211 -14.12 -11.29 -14.33
N LYS A 212 -15.45 -11.26 -14.40
CA LYS A 212 -16.25 -12.37 -14.94
C LYS A 212 -15.98 -12.57 -16.44
N TYR A 213 -16.02 -11.49 -17.22
CA TYR A 213 -15.68 -11.49 -18.64
C TYR A 213 -14.24 -11.99 -18.89
N ALA A 214 -13.25 -11.47 -18.16
CA ALA A 214 -11.85 -11.88 -18.29
C ALA A 214 -11.62 -13.36 -17.91
N LYS A 215 -12.31 -13.87 -16.87
CA LYS A 215 -12.25 -15.29 -16.50
C LYS A 215 -12.91 -16.20 -17.53
N GLU A 216 -14.04 -15.78 -18.10
CA GLU A 216 -14.76 -16.52 -19.15
C GLU A 216 -13.92 -16.60 -20.44
N GLU A 217 -13.20 -15.54 -20.81
CA GLU A 217 -12.34 -15.52 -22.00
C GLU A 217 -11.02 -16.31 -21.79
N LEU A 218 -10.47 -16.32 -20.59
CA LEU A 218 -9.34 -17.18 -20.20
C LEU A 218 -9.70 -18.68 -20.19
N GLN A 219 -10.95 -19.02 -19.86
CA GLN A 219 -11.44 -20.40 -19.88
C GLN A 219 -11.93 -20.85 -21.27
N GLY A 220 -12.36 -19.92 -22.12
CA GLY A 220 -12.82 -20.17 -23.49
C GLY A 220 -11.70 -20.41 -24.51
N GLY A 221 -10.44 -20.12 -24.17
CA GLY A 221 -9.26 -20.28 -25.02
C GLY A 221 -8.70 -21.70 -25.13
N LYS A 222 -9.53 -22.76 -25.00
CA LYS A 222 -9.08 -24.11 -25.38
C LYS A 222 -8.96 -24.17 -26.91
N PRO A 223 -7.83 -24.60 -27.48
CA PRO A 223 -7.67 -24.68 -28.93
C PRO A 223 -8.56 -25.82 -29.45
N GLY A 224 -9.62 -25.44 -30.16
CA GLY A 224 -10.40 -26.34 -30.99
C GLY A 224 -9.95 -26.21 -32.44
N LYS A 225 -8.91 -26.97 -32.82
CA LYS A 225 -8.67 -27.68 -34.09
C LYS A 225 -7.19 -28.00 -34.25
#